data_AF-A0A318E1A8-F1
#
_entry.id   AF-A0A318E1A8-F1
#
_cell.length_a   1.000
_cell.length_b   1.000
_cell.length_c   1.000
_cell.angle_alpha   90.00
_cell.angle_beta   90.00
_cell.angle_gamma   90.00
#
_symmetry.space_group_name_H-M   'P 1'
#
loop_
_entity.id
_entity.type
_entity.pdbx_description
1 polymer ?
#
loop_
_entity_poly.entity_id
_entity_poly.type
_entity_poly.pdbx_seq_one_letter_code
_entity_poly.pdbx_strand_id
1 'polypeptide(L)'
;MAGQQPEPSRYYYFRYLADIPLTGERRDGTFVLHEQGATMTLHFVGNGSEDGKPLDFDNSVGLEGNWSNGKITLPVKLQGGGLFAAAPEGHWYQSITDETDEAFEARTKGFCAAVAKGDSASAARYVHFPLRVNHGAERHERIRDAKQLAAQWKRIFTPAYVARIADASPHSMAIVQGNAMLGDGLAFFSDKGVEVLNLP
;
A
#
# COMPACT_ATOMS: atom_id res chain seq x y z
N MET A 1 4.55 37.76 2.22
CA MET A 1 3.54 36.70 2.03
C MET A 1 3.99 35.52 2.86
N ALA A 2 3.23 35.14 3.89
CA ALA A 2 3.58 34.01 4.73
C ALA A 2 3.50 32.75 3.88
N GLY A 3 4.63 32.02 3.77
CA GLY A 3 4.71 30.79 3.00
C GLY A 3 3.76 29.77 3.59
N GLN A 4 2.83 29.28 2.77
CA GLN A 4 1.97 28.17 3.12
C GLN A 4 2.89 27.00 3.47
N GLN A 5 2.85 26.57 4.73
CA GLN A 5 3.67 25.46 5.21
C GLN A 5 3.26 24.24 4.38
N PRO A 6 4.18 23.63 3.60
CA PRO A 6 3.83 22.46 2.80
C PRO A 6 3.32 21.38 3.74
N GLU A 7 2.17 20.80 3.42
CA GLU A 7 1.64 19.64 4.12
C GLU A 7 2.75 18.58 4.24
N PRO A 8 2.93 17.95 5.41
CA PRO A 8 3.98 16.94 5.60
C PRO A 8 3.82 15.85 4.55
N SER A 9 4.76 15.84 3.60
CA SER A 9 4.79 14.85 2.51
C SER A 9 5.62 13.67 2.96
N ARG A 10 5.33 12.48 2.45
CA ARG A 10 6.11 11.26 2.75
C ARG A 10 6.04 10.29 1.60
N TYR A 11 7.01 9.39 1.50
CA TYR A 11 6.88 8.18 0.68
C TYR A 11 7.12 6.94 1.54
N TYR A 12 6.41 5.87 1.21
CA TYR A 12 6.54 4.61 1.93
C TYR A 12 7.65 3.75 1.33
N TYR A 13 8.71 3.49 2.10
CA TYR A 13 9.78 2.59 1.67
C TYR A 13 9.45 1.14 2.02
N PHE A 14 8.82 0.45 1.06
CA PHE A 14 8.31 -0.91 1.21
C PHE A 14 9.32 -1.90 1.82
N ARG A 15 10.61 -1.85 1.42
CA ARG A 15 11.63 -2.77 1.93
C ARG A 15 11.81 -2.70 3.45
N TYR A 16 11.66 -1.51 4.04
CA TYR A 16 11.80 -1.30 5.48
C TYR A 16 10.46 -0.99 6.18
N LEU A 17 9.36 -1.01 5.43
CA LEU A 17 8.00 -0.76 5.90
C LEU A 17 7.88 0.55 6.70
N ALA A 18 8.55 1.60 6.20
CA ALA A 18 8.67 2.87 6.90
C ALA A 18 8.27 4.04 6.00
N ASP A 19 7.52 4.98 6.57
CA ASP A 19 7.31 6.29 5.98
C ASP A 19 8.58 7.13 6.10
N ILE A 20 9.04 7.66 4.98
CA ILE A 20 10.17 8.57 4.92
C ILE A 20 9.61 9.97 4.69
N PRO A 21 9.80 10.90 5.65
CA PRO A 21 9.32 12.26 5.51
C PRO A 21 10.05 12.97 4.38
N LEU A 22 9.29 13.75 3.63
CA LEU A 22 9.75 14.57 2.53
C LEU A 22 9.34 16.02 2.76
N THR A 23 10.25 16.92 2.43
CA THR A 23 9.90 18.31 2.13
C THR A 23 10.13 18.55 0.66
N GLY A 24 9.28 19.32 0.00
CA GLY A 24 9.35 19.51 -1.43
C GLY A 24 9.26 20.96 -1.85
N GLU A 25 9.88 21.26 -2.97
CA GLU A 25 9.68 22.50 -3.71
C GLU A 25 9.58 22.20 -5.20
N ARG A 26 8.93 23.10 -5.94
CA ARG A 26 8.89 23.06 -7.39
C ARG A 26 9.80 24.17 -7.93
N ARG A 27 10.75 23.81 -8.79
CA ARG A 27 11.68 24.73 -9.47
C ARG A 27 11.69 24.42 -10.95
N ASP A 28 11.33 25.41 -11.78
CA ASP A 28 11.41 25.30 -13.25
C ASP A 28 10.78 24.03 -13.83
N GLY A 29 9.57 23.67 -13.36
CA GLY A 29 8.86 22.47 -13.80
C GLY A 29 9.36 21.15 -13.20
N THR A 30 10.40 21.19 -12.38
CA THR A 30 10.98 20.04 -11.68
C THR A 30 10.54 20.04 -10.21
N PHE A 31 10.24 18.87 -9.67
CA PHE A 31 10.02 18.65 -8.24
C PHE A 31 11.35 18.29 -7.60
N VAL A 32 11.74 19.04 -6.57
CA VAL A 32 12.91 18.73 -5.73
C VAL A 32 12.37 18.33 -4.36
N LEU A 33 12.53 17.06 -4.02
CA LEU A 33 12.10 16.47 -2.76
C LEU A 33 13.34 16.16 -1.92
N HIS A 34 13.30 16.57 -0.66
CA HIS A 34 14.38 16.36 0.30
C HIS A 34 13.97 15.31 1.33
N GLU A 35 14.79 14.28 1.43
CA GLU A 35 14.82 13.30 2.50
C GLU A 35 16.00 13.63 3.43
N GLN A 36 16.03 13.09 4.65
CA GLN A 36 17.18 13.20 5.53
C GLN A 36 18.48 12.70 4.85
N GLY A 37 19.32 13.62 4.41
CA GLY A 37 20.62 13.31 3.78
C GLY A 37 20.54 12.88 2.32
N ALA A 38 19.38 13.02 1.66
CA ALA A 38 19.20 12.70 0.26
C ALA A 38 18.27 13.69 -0.46
N THR A 39 18.35 13.72 -1.78
CA THR A 39 17.51 14.56 -2.64
C THR A 39 17.01 13.75 -3.81
N MET A 40 15.72 13.91 -4.12
CA MET A 40 15.05 13.32 -5.24
C MET A 40 14.58 14.42 -6.18
N THR A 41 15.05 14.37 -7.42
CA THR A 41 14.71 15.35 -8.45
C THR A 41 13.85 14.65 -9.49
N LEU A 42 12.61 15.11 -9.67
CA LEU A 42 11.61 14.49 -10.52
C LEU A 42 11.04 15.49 -11.54
N HIS A 43 10.69 15.01 -12.71
CA HIS A 43 10.00 15.77 -13.75
C HIS A 43 8.86 14.93 -14.33
N PHE A 44 7.85 15.61 -14.86
CA PHE A 44 6.75 14.92 -15.54
C PHE A 44 7.24 14.20 -16.80
N VAL A 45 6.63 13.05 -17.07
CA VAL A 45 6.83 12.27 -18.30
C VAL A 45 5.49 12.14 -19.02
N GLY A 46 5.48 12.44 -20.32
CA GLY A 46 4.32 12.30 -21.19
C GLY A 46 4.35 10.96 -21.95
N ASN A 47 3.26 10.64 -22.64
CA ASN A 47 3.18 9.58 -23.63
C ASN A 47 3.28 10.09 -25.09
N GLY A 48 3.43 11.41 -25.29
CA GLY A 48 3.61 12.04 -26.60
C GLY A 48 2.31 12.51 -27.26
N SER A 49 1.17 12.40 -26.59
CA SER A 49 -0.14 12.89 -27.06
C SER A 49 -0.50 14.30 -26.56
N GLU A 50 0.45 14.99 -25.92
CA GLU A 50 0.19 16.25 -25.23
C GLU A 50 0.22 17.48 -26.16
N ASP A 51 0.43 17.29 -27.47
CA ASP A 51 0.44 18.34 -28.50
C ASP A 51 1.38 19.53 -28.19
N GLY A 52 2.52 19.25 -27.54
CA GLY A 52 3.50 20.26 -27.14
C GLY A 52 3.08 21.14 -25.95
N LYS A 53 1.97 20.79 -25.27
CA LYS A 53 1.57 21.45 -24.02
C LYS A 53 2.55 21.09 -22.89
N PRO A 54 2.84 22.02 -21.96
CA PRO A 54 3.58 21.70 -20.75
C PRO A 54 2.90 20.57 -19.97
N LEU A 55 3.73 19.68 -19.40
CA LEU A 55 3.21 18.57 -18.62
C LEU A 55 2.78 18.99 -17.21
N ASP A 56 1.70 18.37 -16.75
CA ASP A 56 1.12 18.49 -15.42
C ASP A 56 0.55 17.14 -14.94
N PHE A 57 -0.18 17.15 -13.82
CA PHE A 57 -0.77 15.93 -13.28
C PHE A 57 -1.93 15.38 -14.13
N ASP A 58 -2.55 16.19 -14.98
CA ASP A 58 -3.71 15.79 -15.79
C ASP A 58 -3.29 15.16 -17.13
N ASN A 59 -2.16 15.58 -17.68
CA ASN A 59 -1.69 15.14 -19.00
C ASN A 59 -0.39 14.30 -18.98
N SER A 60 0.23 14.08 -17.82
CA SER A 60 1.41 13.20 -17.69
C SER A 60 1.02 11.74 -17.41
N VAL A 61 1.94 10.83 -17.70
CA VAL A 61 1.83 9.40 -17.31
C VAL A 61 2.62 9.06 -16.04
N GLY A 62 3.17 10.08 -15.39
CA GLY A 62 3.93 9.94 -14.14
C GLY A 62 5.08 10.93 -14.02
N LEU A 63 5.93 10.65 -13.05
CA LEU A 63 7.15 11.40 -12.76
C LEU A 63 8.37 10.48 -12.86
N GLU A 64 9.45 10.96 -13.45
CA GLU A 64 10.73 10.26 -13.48
C GLU A 64 11.88 11.16 -13.06
N GLY A 65 12.99 10.57 -12.64
CA GLY A 65 14.19 11.31 -12.30
C GLY A 65 15.15 10.49 -11.46
N ASN A 66 15.79 11.12 -10.48
CA ASN A 66 16.85 10.49 -9.71
C ASN A 66 16.74 10.80 -8.22
N TRP A 67 17.04 9.81 -7.40
CA TRP A 67 17.36 9.96 -5.98
C TRP A 67 18.87 9.92 -5.80
N SER A 68 19.42 10.78 -4.94
CA SER A 68 20.84 10.76 -4.60
C SER A 68 21.10 11.18 -3.15
N ASN A 69 22.04 10.49 -2.49
CA ASN A 69 22.59 10.88 -1.20
C ASN A 69 24.02 11.44 -1.30
N GLY A 70 24.43 11.86 -2.50
CA GLY A 70 25.78 12.34 -2.80
C GLY A 70 26.84 11.25 -2.97
N LYS A 71 26.53 9.98 -2.63
CA LYS A 71 27.41 8.82 -2.87
C LYS A 71 26.86 7.88 -3.92
N ILE A 72 25.55 7.66 -3.88
CA ILE A 72 24.83 6.77 -4.78
C ILE A 72 23.74 7.60 -5.45
N THR A 73 23.51 7.33 -6.73
CA THR A 73 22.37 7.85 -7.49
C THR A 73 21.57 6.68 -8.01
N LEU A 74 20.25 6.71 -7.80
CA LEU A 74 19.32 5.69 -8.24
C LEU A 74 18.24 6.33 -9.12
N PRO A 75 17.87 5.70 -10.25
CA PRO A 75 16.72 6.16 -11.02
C PRO A 75 15.45 6.00 -10.20
N VAL A 76 14.55 6.98 -10.31
CA VAL A 76 13.24 6.97 -9.69
C VAL A 76 12.19 7.10 -10.78
N LYS A 77 11.15 6.27 -10.68
CA LYS A 77 9.95 6.34 -11.49
C LYS A 77 8.74 6.24 -10.57
N LEU A 78 7.89 7.26 -10.60
CA LEU A 78 6.59 7.27 -9.96
C LEU A 78 5.55 7.17 -11.07
N GLN A 79 4.90 6.03 -11.17
CA GLN A 79 3.79 5.88 -12.12
C GLN A 79 2.54 6.47 -11.50
N GLY A 80 1.90 7.39 -12.23
CA GLY A 80 0.53 7.78 -11.96
C GLY A 80 -0.41 6.76 -12.59
N GLY A 81 -1.43 6.32 -11.86
CA GLY A 81 -2.39 5.34 -12.36
C GLY A 81 -3.23 4.74 -11.23
N GLY A 82 -4.55 4.81 -11.38
CA GLY A 82 -5.53 4.46 -10.35
C GLY A 82 -6.41 5.66 -10.01
N LEU A 83 -7.53 5.41 -9.32
CA LEU A 83 -8.33 6.48 -8.74
C LEU A 83 -7.43 7.24 -7.76
N PHE A 84 -7.02 8.46 -8.12
CA PHE A 84 -6.48 9.43 -7.18
C PHE A 84 -7.62 9.82 -6.22
N ALA A 85 -7.92 8.94 -5.27
CA ALA A 85 -8.63 9.36 -4.09
C ALA A 85 -7.68 10.30 -3.37
N ALA A 86 -8.06 11.57 -3.25
CA ALA A 86 -7.40 12.45 -2.30
C ALA A 86 -7.30 11.72 -0.96
N ALA A 87 -6.17 11.86 -0.27
CA ALA A 87 -6.07 11.36 1.09
C ALA A 87 -7.29 11.90 1.87
N PRO A 88 -8.05 11.04 2.55
CA PRO A 88 -9.25 11.47 3.24
C PRO A 88 -8.92 12.54 4.28
N GLU A 89 -9.82 13.50 4.48
CA GLU A 89 -9.71 14.44 5.61
C GLU A 89 -9.78 13.63 6.91
N GLY A 90 -8.71 13.65 7.72
CA GLY A 90 -8.59 12.82 8.91
C GLY A 90 -7.54 11.73 8.72
N HIS A 91 -7.95 10.47 8.86
CA HIS A 91 -7.06 9.32 8.75
C HIS A 91 -7.53 8.34 7.67
N TRP A 92 -6.59 7.61 7.09
CA TRP A 92 -6.76 6.82 5.87
C TRP A 92 -7.90 5.79 5.97
N TYR A 93 -8.04 5.15 7.13
CA TYR A 93 -9.00 4.06 7.36
C TYR A 93 -10.31 4.50 8.03
N GLN A 94 -10.60 5.80 8.10
CA GLN A 94 -11.74 6.34 8.85
C GLN A 94 -13.13 5.84 8.45
N SER A 95 -13.29 5.35 7.22
CA SER A 95 -14.57 4.79 6.77
C SER A 95 -14.83 3.38 7.29
N ILE A 96 -13.83 2.72 7.88
CA ILE A 96 -13.92 1.33 8.35
C ILE A 96 -13.64 1.19 9.84
N THR A 97 -12.88 2.09 10.47
CA THR A 97 -12.51 2.00 11.88
C THR A 97 -12.26 3.39 12.48
N ASP A 98 -12.42 3.51 13.80
CA ASP A 98 -12.02 4.68 14.60
C ASP A 98 -10.57 4.55 15.13
N GLU A 99 -9.89 3.43 14.86
CA GLU A 99 -8.48 3.24 15.22
C GLU A 99 -7.56 4.14 14.38
N THR A 100 -6.39 4.48 14.93
CA THR A 100 -5.38 5.19 14.14
C THR A 100 -4.87 4.32 12.99
N ASP A 101 -4.40 4.96 11.92
CA ASP A 101 -3.88 4.24 10.76
C ASP A 101 -2.71 3.32 11.16
N GLU A 102 -1.85 3.75 12.09
CA GLU A 102 -0.75 2.94 12.57
C GLU A 102 -1.22 1.68 13.29
N ALA A 103 -2.28 1.78 14.10
CA ALA A 103 -2.84 0.63 14.82
C ALA A 103 -3.49 -0.36 13.85
N PHE A 104 -4.25 0.14 12.87
CA PHE A 104 -4.86 -0.67 11.83
C PHE A 104 -3.79 -1.38 10.98
N GLU A 105 -2.79 -0.64 10.49
CA GLU A 105 -1.71 -1.20 9.69
C GLU A 105 -0.82 -2.16 10.47
N ALA A 106 -0.60 -1.94 11.77
CA ALA A 106 0.15 -2.86 12.61
C ALA A 106 -0.51 -4.25 12.65
N ARG A 107 -1.85 -4.30 12.67
CA ARG A 107 -2.62 -5.55 12.59
C ARG A 107 -2.39 -6.26 11.25
N THR A 108 -2.50 -5.53 10.15
CA THR A 108 -2.27 -6.06 8.79
C THR A 108 -0.82 -6.54 8.62
N LYS A 109 0.16 -5.75 9.07
CA LYS A 109 1.58 -6.12 9.11
C LYS A 109 1.79 -7.39 9.94
N GLY A 110 1.13 -7.50 11.09
CA GLY A 110 1.14 -8.69 11.95
C GLY A 110 0.62 -9.95 11.23
N PHE A 111 -0.48 -9.83 10.49
CA PHE A 111 -1.01 -10.92 9.67
C PHE A 111 -0.01 -11.35 8.58
N CYS A 112 0.47 -10.41 7.77
CA CYS A 112 1.43 -10.70 6.69
C CYS A 112 2.71 -11.36 7.23
N ALA A 113 3.24 -10.87 8.35
CA ALA A 113 4.41 -11.44 8.99
C ALA A 113 4.18 -12.87 9.52
N ALA A 114 2.99 -13.14 10.08
CA ALA A 114 2.63 -14.49 10.53
C ALA A 114 2.48 -15.46 9.34
N VAL A 115 1.84 -15.01 8.26
CA VAL A 115 1.71 -15.79 7.01
C VAL A 115 3.08 -16.11 6.42
N ALA A 116 3.98 -15.13 6.33
CA ALA A 116 5.34 -15.33 5.82
C ALA A 116 6.14 -16.34 6.65
N LYS A 117 5.89 -16.42 7.96
CA LYS A 117 6.52 -17.40 8.86
C LYS A 117 5.83 -18.77 8.85
N GLY A 118 4.70 -18.91 8.18
CA GLY A 118 3.86 -20.12 8.25
C GLY A 118 3.23 -20.35 9.64
N ASP A 119 3.12 -19.31 10.47
CA ASP A 119 2.61 -19.40 11.83
C ASP A 119 1.09 -19.20 11.87
N SER A 120 0.36 -20.31 11.71
CA SER A 120 -1.10 -20.30 11.71
C SER A 120 -1.72 -19.80 13.03
N ALA A 121 -1.06 -20.03 14.16
CA ALA A 121 -1.58 -19.64 15.47
C ALA A 121 -1.49 -18.12 15.64
N SER A 122 -0.36 -17.52 15.26
CA SER A 122 -0.20 -16.07 15.26
C SER A 122 -1.12 -15.40 14.23
N ALA A 123 -1.24 -15.97 13.03
CA ALA A 123 -2.08 -15.40 11.98
C ALA A 123 -3.56 -15.35 12.39
N ALA A 124 -4.06 -16.39 13.07
CA ALA A 124 -5.44 -16.46 13.54
C ALA A 124 -5.84 -15.31 14.48
N ARG A 125 -4.87 -14.64 15.13
CA ARG A 125 -5.13 -13.47 15.99
C ARG A 125 -5.54 -12.23 15.22
N TYR A 126 -5.26 -12.20 13.92
CA TYR A 126 -5.54 -11.09 13.02
C TYR A 126 -6.68 -11.39 12.04
N VAL A 127 -7.44 -12.47 12.28
CA VAL A 127 -8.52 -12.93 11.42
C VAL A 127 -9.86 -12.60 12.06
N HIS A 128 -10.75 -11.98 11.28
CA HIS A 128 -12.16 -11.83 11.62
C HIS A 128 -12.90 -13.11 11.19
N PHE A 129 -13.16 -13.99 12.14
CA PHE A 129 -13.92 -15.21 11.89
C PHE A 129 -15.44 -14.96 11.89
N PRO A 130 -16.22 -15.64 11.02
CA PRO A 130 -15.79 -16.65 10.05
C PRO A 130 -15.10 -16.03 8.83
N LEU A 131 -13.89 -16.50 8.52
CA LEU A 131 -13.09 -16.03 7.40
C LEU A 131 -13.63 -16.62 6.09
N ARG A 132 -13.88 -15.78 5.09
CA ARG A 132 -14.23 -16.22 3.74
C ARG A 132 -12.95 -16.48 2.93
N VAL A 133 -12.88 -17.62 2.27
CA VAL A 133 -11.79 -17.95 1.34
C VAL A 133 -12.40 -18.23 -0.03
N ASN A 134 -12.05 -17.41 -1.00
CA ASN A 134 -12.48 -17.56 -2.40
C ASN A 134 -11.44 -18.36 -3.19
N HIS A 135 -11.91 -19.34 -3.95
CA HIS A 135 -11.15 -20.19 -4.86
C HIS A 135 -11.58 -19.85 -6.29
N GLY A 136 -11.19 -18.67 -6.77
CA GLY A 136 -11.75 -18.07 -7.99
C GLY A 136 -13.16 -17.48 -7.80
N ALA A 137 -13.85 -17.19 -8.91
CA ALA A 137 -15.09 -16.41 -8.92
C ALA A 137 -16.31 -17.14 -8.34
N GLU A 138 -16.40 -18.46 -8.52
CA GLU A 138 -17.64 -19.21 -8.27
C GLU A 138 -17.61 -20.01 -6.96
N ARG A 139 -16.42 -20.25 -6.41
CA ARG A 139 -16.25 -21.13 -5.26
C ARG A 139 -15.72 -20.35 -4.08
N HIS A 140 -16.41 -20.46 -2.96
CA HIS A 140 -15.93 -19.94 -1.69
C HIS A 140 -16.21 -20.93 -0.56
N GLU A 141 -15.46 -20.78 0.52
CA GLU A 141 -15.70 -21.50 1.76
C GLU A 141 -15.59 -20.55 2.96
N ARG A 142 -16.12 -21.00 4.10
CA ARG A 142 -15.99 -20.31 5.38
C ARG A 142 -15.13 -21.12 6.34
N ILE A 143 -14.08 -20.50 6.82
CA ILE A 143 -13.26 -20.99 7.93
C ILE A 143 -13.85 -20.40 9.20
N ARG A 144 -14.34 -21.25 10.10
CA ARG A 144 -15.15 -20.81 11.24
C ARG A 144 -14.32 -20.31 12.41
N ASP A 145 -13.11 -20.83 12.56
CA ASP A 145 -12.27 -20.58 13.72
C ASP A 145 -10.79 -20.86 13.42
N ALA A 146 -9.95 -20.53 14.39
CA ALA A 146 -8.51 -20.72 14.35
C ALA A 146 -8.10 -22.19 14.15
N LYS A 147 -8.85 -23.15 14.69
CA LYS A 147 -8.54 -24.58 14.58
C LYS A 147 -8.75 -25.05 13.14
N GLN A 148 -9.85 -24.63 12.51
CA GLN A 148 -10.12 -24.92 11.11
C GLN A 148 -9.10 -24.22 10.20
N LEU A 149 -8.69 -22.99 10.52
CA LEU A 149 -7.64 -22.28 9.78
C LEU A 149 -6.32 -23.05 9.82
N ALA A 150 -5.88 -23.47 11.00
CA ALA A 150 -4.66 -24.25 11.18
C ALA A 150 -4.70 -25.57 10.41
N ALA A 151 -5.85 -26.28 10.46
CA ALA A 151 -6.03 -27.53 9.73
C ALA A 151 -5.96 -27.36 8.19
N GLN A 152 -6.35 -26.20 7.67
CA GLN A 152 -6.36 -25.90 6.24
C GLN A 152 -5.18 -25.03 5.78
N TRP A 153 -4.26 -24.70 6.68
CA TRP A 153 -3.22 -23.70 6.47
C TRP A 153 -2.44 -23.90 5.17
N LYS A 154 -1.91 -25.12 4.95
CA LYS A 154 -1.11 -25.44 3.76
C LYS A 154 -1.90 -25.38 2.44
N ARG A 155 -3.22 -25.54 2.49
CA ARG A 155 -4.10 -25.44 1.31
C ARG A 155 -4.37 -23.99 0.94
N ILE A 156 -4.54 -23.13 1.94
CA ILE A 156 -4.83 -21.70 1.76
C ILE A 156 -3.53 -20.95 1.43
N PHE A 157 -2.50 -21.13 2.25
CA PHE A 157 -1.22 -20.42 2.13
C PHE A 157 -0.19 -21.26 1.37
N THR A 158 -0.44 -21.44 0.08
CA THR A 158 0.55 -22.02 -0.84
C THR A 158 1.78 -21.10 -0.96
N PRO A 159 2.96 -21.62 -1.35
CA PRO A 159 4.14 -20.78 -1.52
C PRO A 159 3.92 -19.60 -2.49
N ALA A 160 3.14 -19.80 -3.56
CA ALA A 160 2.80 -18.74 -4.50
C ALA A 160 1.93 -17.65 -3.87
N TYR A 161 0.93 -18.04 -3.06
CA TYR A 161 0.07 -17.07 -2.38
C TYR A 161 0.83 -16.31 -1.28
N VAL A 162 1.69 -17.00 -0.52
CA VAL A 162 2.58 -16.36 0.47
C VAL A 162 3.51 -15.35 -0.20
N ALA A 163 4.10 -15.68 -1.36
CA ALA A 163 4.94 -14.76 -2.10
C ALA A 163 4.19 -13.50 -2.54
N ARG A 164 2.94 -13.63 -3.00
CA ARG A 164 2.09 -12.48 -3.36
C ARG A 164 1.73 -11.61 -2.15
N ILE A 165 1.44 -12.21 -1.00
CA ILE A 165 1.23 -11.47 0.25
C ILE A 165 2.50 -10.74 0.68
N ALA A 166 3.68 -11.36 0.52
CA ALA A 166 4.96 -10.76 0.88
C ALA A 166 5.35 -9.59 -0.04
N ASP A 167 4.85 -9.57 -1.28
CA ASP A 167 5.05 -8.48 -2.24
C ASP A 167 4.01 -7.35 -2.10
N ALA A 168 2.94 -7.58 -1.32
CA ALA A 168 1.89 -6.61 -1.11
C ALA A 168 2.22 -5.64 0.05
N SER A 169 1.92 -4.35 -0.16
CA SER A 169 2.08 -3.30 0.87
C SER A 169 0.90 -3.27 1.84
N PRO A 170 1.12 -3.50 3.16
CA PRO A 170 0.09 -3.35 4.19
C PRO A 170 -0.06 -1.90 4.66
N HIS A 171 0.31 -0.92 3.83
CA HIS A 171 0.31 0.52 4.13
C HIS A 171 -0.53 1.27 3.11
N SER A 172 -1.30 2.26 3.56
CA SER A 172 -2.17 3.09 2.71
C SER A 172 -3.02 2.26 1.71
N MET A 173 -3.62 1.18 2.22
CA MET A 173 -4.39 0.23 1.41
C MET A 173 -5.69 0.87 0.91
N ALA A 174 -6.06 0.61 -0.35
CA ALA A 174 -7.30 1.11 -0.92
C ALA A 174 -8.52 0.55 -0.18
N ILE A 175 -9.53 1.40 0.08
CA ILE A 175 -10.81 0.97 0.62
C ILE A 175 -11.73 0.55 -0.53
N VAL A 176 -12.14 -0.71 -0.54
CA VAL A 176 -13.04 -1.29 -1.54
C VAL A 176 -14.17 -2.00 -0.82
N GLN A 177 -15.42 -1.63 -1.13
CA GLN A 177 -16.62 -2.24 -0.53
C GLN A 177 -16.57 -2.30 1.01
N GLY A 178 -16.11 -1.23 1.66
CA GLY A 178 -16.04 -1.13 3.12
C GLY A 178 -14.92 -1.94 3.78
N ASN A 179 -13.90 -2.36 3.02
CA ASN A 179 -12.74 -3.07 3.55
C ASN A 179 -11.43 -2.49 3.00
N ALA A 180 -10.36 -2.55 3.79
CA ALA A 180 -9.02 -2.25 3.30
C ALA A 180 -8.48 -3.43 2.50
N MET A 181 -8.04 -3.17 1.27
CA MET A 181 -7.63 -4.18 0.30
C MET A 181 -6.11 -4.29 0.23
N LEU A 182 -5.59 -5.46 0.58
CA LEU A 182 -4.17 -5.80 0.43
C LEU A 182 -3.91 -6.36 -0.98
N GLY A 183 -2.90 -5.80 -1.66
CA GLY A 183 -2.32 -6.28 -2.92
C GLY A 183 -3.34 -6.71 -3.97
N ASP A 184 -3.89 -5.77 -4.73
CA ASP A 184 -4.83 -6.01 -5.84
C ASP A 184 -5.94 -7.03 -5.53
N GLY A 185 -6.45 -7.03 -4.30
CA GLY A 185 -7.54 -7.91 -3.87
C GLY A 185 -7.11 -9.27 -3.36
N LEU A 186 -5.85 -9.48 -2.96
CA LEU A 186 -5.40 -10.71 -2.32
C LEU A 186 -6.13 -10.97 -1.00
N ALA A 187 -6.32 -9.94 -0.19
CA ALA A 187 -6.99 -10.03 1.10
C ALA A 187 -7.74 -8.74 1.42
N PHE A 188 -8.83 -8.85 2.19
CA PHE A 188 -9.64 -7.72 2.62
C PHE A 188 -9.77 -7.71 4.13
N PHE A 189 -9.51 -6.55 4.72
CA PHE A 189 -9.51 -6.31 6.16
C PHE A 189 -10.65 -5.38 6.55
N SER A 190 -11.43 -5.80 7.53
CA SER A 190 -12.36 -4.94 8.26
C SER A 190 -11.69 -4.43 9.55
N ASP A 191 -12.43 -3.68 10.37
CA ASP A 191 -12.01 -3.19 11.70
C ASP A 191 -11.47 -4.31 12.63
N LYS A 192 -11.93 -5.55 12.42
CA LYS A 192 -11.59 -6.69 13.27
C LYS A 192 -10.39 -7.50 12.79
N GLY A 193 -10.02 -7.39 11.50
CA GLY A 193 -8.94 -8.17 10.90
C GLY A 193 -9.30 -8.66 9.49
N VAL A 194 -8.52 -9.63 8.98
CA VAL A 194 -8.78 -10.18 7.65
C VAL A 194 -10.09 -10.97 7.65
N GLU A 195 -10.96 -10.65 6.71
CA GLU A 195 -12.29 -11.25 6.58
C GLU A 195 -12.46 -12.02 5.26
N VAL A 196 -11.70 -11.64 4.24
CA VAL A 196 -11.69 -12.33 2.94
C VAL A 196 -10.27 -12.59 2.46
N LEU A 197 -10.02 -13.81 2.00
CA LEU A 197 -8.83 -14.19 1.23
C LEU A 197 -9.25 -14.60 -0.19
N ASN A 198 -8.61 -14.06 -1.20
CA ASN A 198 -8.75 -14.50 -2.59
C ASN A 198 -7.53 -15.30 -2.99
N LEU A 199 -7.70 -16.60 -3.16
CA LEU A 199 -6.65 -17.48 -3.66
C LEU A 199 -6.52 -17.34 -5.19
N PRO A 200 -5.29 -17.46 -5.73
CA PRO A 200 -5.04 -17.48 -7.17
C PRO A 200 -5.74 -18.65 -7.88
#